data_AF-A0A5C6KAN0-F1
#
_entry.id   AF-A0A5C6KAN0-F1
#
_cell.length_a   1.000
_cell.length_b   1.000
_cell.length_c   1.000
_cell.angle_alpha   90.00
_cell.angle_beta   90.00
_cell.angle_gamma   90.00
#
_symmetry.space_group_name_H-M   'P 1'
#
loop_
_entity.id
_entity.type
_entity.pdbx_description
1 polymer ?
#
loop_
_entity_poly.entity_id
_entity_poly.type
_entity_poly.pdbx_seq_one_letter_code
_entity_poly.pdbx_strand_id
1 'polypeptide(L)' 'MVKIVLEDKGQDLLWLKVNEGGIVEEAGPFQNEIWKDAYVPYWGLHVGQFCPIHHPPHIIKGFLKYRIESIEKES' A
#
# COMPACT_ATOMS: atom_id res chain seq x y z
N MET A 1 -5.33 -10.80 -6.69
CA MET A 1 -5.12 -9.50 -6.00
C MET A 1 -3.83 -9.58 -5.18
N VAL A 2 -3.15 -8.48 -4.87
CA VAL A 2 -1.95 -8.50 -4.01
C VAL A 2 -2.21 -7.70 -2.75
N LYS A 3 -1.97 -8.28 -1.58
CA LYS A 3 -2.06 -7.61 -0.29
C LYS A 3 -0.65 -7.27 0.21
N ILE A 4 -0.42 -6.00 0.49
CA ILE A 4 0.82 -5.45 1.01
C ILE A 4 0.56 -5.09 2.47
N VAL A 5 1.28 -5.74 3.38
CA VAL A 5 1.19 -5.46 4.83
C VAL A 5 2.34 -4.54 5.22
N LEU A 6 2.06 -3.56 6.06
CA LEU A 6 2.98 -2.53 6.53
C LEU A 6 3.34 -2.79 7.99
N GLU A 7 4.55 -2.38 8.38
CA GLU A 7 4.99 -2.45 9.77
C GLU A 7 4.05 -1.67 10.69
N ASP A 8 3.67 -2.27 11.81
CA ASP A 8 2.80 -1.62 12.80
C ASP A 8 3.63 -0.74 13.74
N LYS A 9 3.38 0.57 13.68
CA LYS A 9 3.93 1.59 14.57
C LYS A 9 2.82 2.38 15.28
N GLY A 10 1.61 1.83 15.37
CA GLY A 10 0.44 2.47 15.94
C GLY A 10 -0.29 3.43 15.00
N GLN A 11 -0.10 3.30 13.68
CA GLN A 11 -0.84 4.07 12.68
C GLN A 11 -2.19 3.42 12.31
N ASP A 12 -3.05 4.20 11.66
CA ASP A 12 -4.41 3.76 11.26
C ASP A 12 -4.45 2.83 10.03
N LEU A 13 -3.36 2.77 9.25
CA LEU A 13 -3.22 1.97 8.03
C LEU A 13 -2.13 0.90 8.21
N LEU A 14 -2.52 -0.37 8.10
CA LEU A 14 -1.64 -1.52 8.24
C LEU A 14 -1.53 -2.37 6.96
N TRP A 15 -2.47 -2.25 6.02
CA TRP A 15 -2.39 -3.02 4.78
C TRP A 15 -3.10 -2.32 3.61
N LEU A 16 -2.65 -2.66 2.40
CA LEU A 16 -3.21 -2.23 1.11
C LEU A 16 -3.46 -3.45 0.25
N LYS A 17 -4.65 -3.58 -0.35
CA LYS A 17 -4.92 -4.54 -1.40
C LYS A 17 -4.92 -3.84 -2.75
N VAL A 18 -4.07 -4.31 -3.63
CA VAL A 18 -3.84 -3.74 -4.95
C VAL A 18 -4.23 -4.71 -6.04
N ASN A 19 -4.92 -4.20 -7.05
CA ASN A 19 -5.29 -4.98 -8.23
C ASN A 19 -4.10 -5.16 -9.18
N GLU A 20 -4.35 -5.85 -10.29
CA GLU A 20 -3.32 -6.12 -11.30
C GLU A 20 -2.76 -4.85 -11.94
N GLY A 21 -3.48 -3.72 -11.89
CA GLY A 21 -2.97 -2.43 -12.36
C GLY A 21 -2.09 -1.71 -11.33
N GLY A 22 -1.95 -2.24 -10.11
CA GLY A 22 -1.30 -1.56 -8.99
C GLY A 22 -2.17 -0.49 -8.34
N ILE A 23 -3.48 -0.47 -8.61
CA ILE A 23 -4.41 0.45 -7.95
C ILE A 23 -4.93 -0.18 -6.66
N VAL A 24 -4.93 0.60 -5.59
CA VAL A 24 -5.49 0.21 -4.29
C VAL A 24 -7.01 0.14 -4.40
N GLU A 25 -7.56 -1.07 -4.23
CA GLU A 25 -9.02 -1.29 -4.19
C GLU A 25 -9.56 -1.26 -2.77
N GLU A 26 -8.75 -1.73 -1.81
CA GLU A 26 -9.08 -1.71 -0.38
C GLU A 26 -7.84 -1.39 0.46
N ALA A 27 -8.06 -0.69 1.57
CA ALA A 27 -7.03 -0.36 2.55
C ALA A 27 -7.60 -0.46 3.96
N GLY A 28 -6.78 -0.86 4.93
CA GLY A 28 -7.25 -1.01 6.30
C GLY A 28 -6.16 -1.12 7.36
N PRO A 29 -6.55 -1.26 8.64
CA PRO A 29 -7.93 -1.45 9.11
C PRO A 29 -8.81 -0.21 9.01
N PHE A 30 -8.24 0.98 8.92
CA PHE A 30 -8.97 2.23 8.75
C PHE A 30 -8.49 2.99 7.50
N GLN A 31 -9.06 4.18 7.29
CA GLN A 31 -8.67 5.10 6.21
C GLN A 31 -8.84 4.56 4.79
N ASN A 32 -9.72 3.58 4.56
CA ASN A 32 -10.00 3.03 3.23
C ASN A 32 -10.24 4.14 2.18
N GLU A 33 -11.13 5.08 2.48
CA GLU A 33 -11.48 6.19 1.57
C GLU A 33 -10.33 7.18 1.29
N ILE A 34 -9.28 7.19 2.12
CA ILE A 34 -8.10 8.04 1.90
C ILE A 34 -7.10 7.36 0.96
N TRP A 35 -7.06 6.02 0.95
CA TRP A 35 -6.02 5.27 0.24
C TRP A 35 -6.52 4.53 -0.99
N LYS A 36 -7.84 4.32 -1.09
CA LYS A 36 -8.48 3.81 -2.31
C LYS A 36 -8.11 4.69 -3.51
N ASP A 37 -7.95 4.06 -4.66
CA ASP A 37 -7.53 4.68 -5.93
C ASP A 37 -6.09 5.22 -5.96
N ALA A 38 -5.33 5.08 -4.87
CA ALA A 38 -3.89 5.31 -4.90
C ALA A 38 -3.19 4.24 -5.75
N TYR A 39 -2.07 4.61 -6.36
CA TYR A 39 -1.23 3.71 -7.14
C TYR A 39 -0.01 3.25 -6.35
N VAL A 40 0.21 1.95 -6.33
CA VAL A 40 1.38 1.28 -5.75
C VAL A 40 1.98 0.33 -6.80
N PRO A 41 3.23 0.55 -7.24
CA PRO A 41 3.89 -0.30 -8.24
C PRO A 41 4.33 -1.64 -7.64
N TYR A 42 3.40 -2.57 -7.46
CA TYR A 42 3.62 -3.77 -6.64
C TYR A 42 4.67 -4.77 -7.18
N TRP A 43 4.91 -4.78 -8.50
CA TRP A 43 5.82 -5.72 -9.15
C TRP A 43 7.30 -5.59 -8.74
N GLY A 44 7.71 -4.43 -8.23
CA GLY A 44 9.08 -4.16 -7.78
C GLY A 44 9.25 -4.13 -6.26
N LEU A 45 8.25 -4.60 -5.51
CA LEU A 45 8.28 -4.52 -4.05
C LEU A 45 9.11 -5.63 -3.41
N HIS A 46 9.63 -5.32 -2.24
CA HIS A 46 10.49 -6.17 -1.43
C HIS A 46 10.15 -5.93 0.03
N VAL A 47 10.13 -6.99 0.83
CA VAL A 47 9.95 -6.87 2.29
C VAL A 47 11.11 -6.03 2.88
N GLY A 48 10.79 -5.16 3.83
CA GLY A 48 11.71 -4.28 4.54
C GLY A 48 11.93 -2.90 3.91
N GLN A 49 11.54 -2.68 2.64
CA GLN A 49 11.60 -1.33 2.03
C GLN A 49 10.39 -0.47 2.41
N PHE A 50 10.50 0.85 2.30
CA PHE A 50 9.34 1.73 2.44
C PHE A 50 8.36 1.54 1.28
N CYS A 51 7.05 1.51 1.58
CA CYS A 51 6.05 1.27 0.55
C CYS A 51 5.94 2.48 -0.42
N PRO A 52 6.29 2.35 -1.71
CA PRO A 52 6.11 3.42 -2.69
C PRO A 52 4.63 3.66 -2.97
N ILE A 53 4.22 4.92 -3.09
CA ILE A 53 2.84 5.26 -3.35
C ILE A 53 2.70 6.57 -4.14
N HIS A 54 1.69 6.61 -4.99
CA HIS A 54 1.30 7.79 -5.74
C HIS A 54 -0.21 8.01 -5.59
N HIS A 55 -0.58 9.14 -5.00
CA HIS A 55 -1.98 9.53 -4.83
C HIS A 55 -2.13 11.05 -5.05
N PRO A 56 -2.20 11.51 -6.31
CA PRO A 56 -2.46 12.92 -6.61
C PRO A 56 -3.80 13.41 -6.01
N PRO A 57 -3.89 14.67 -5.56
CA PRO A 57 -2.82 15.68 -5.50
C PRO A 57 -1.92 15.56 -4.27
N HIS A 58 -2.21 14.64 -3.34
CA HIS A 58 -1.61 14.58 -2.02
C HIS A 58 -0.18 14.02 -1.99
N ILE A 59 0.10 13.01 -2.83
CA ILE A 59 1.41 12.34 -2.90
C ILE A 59 1.81 12.12 -4.36
N ILE A 60 2.87 12.79 -4.80
CA ILE A 60 3.43 12.63 -6.15
C ILE A 60 4.69 11.77 -6.06
N LYS A 61 4.61 10.50 -6.50
CA LYS A 61 5.72 9.53 -6.54
C LYS A 61 6.53 9.47 -5.22
N GLY A 62 5.82 9.25 -4.11
CA GLY A 62 6.40 9.25 -2.77
C GLY A 62 6.51 7.85 -2.15
N PHE A 63 6.75 7.83 -0.85
CA PHE A 63 6.80 6.60 -0.04
C PHE A 63 6.02 6.82 1.27
N LEU A 64 5.32 5.79 1.72
CA LEU A 64 4.82 5.73 3.08
C LEU A 64 6.00 5.63 4.06
N LYS A 65 5.83 6.18 5.26
CA LYS A 65 6.85 6.13 6.33
C LYS A 65 6.92 4.77 7.04
N TYR A 66 6.34 3.74 6.43
CA TYR A 66 6.20 2.39 6.97
C TYR A 66 6.85 1.40 6.01
N ARG A 67 7.64 0.50 6.56
CA ARG A 67 8.25 -0.62 5.83
C ARG A 67 7.19 -1.66 5.49
N ILE A 68 7.40 -2.36 4.37
CA ILE A 68 6.61 -3.52 3.99
C ILE A 68 7.04 -4.71 4.85
N GLU A 69 6.08 -5.36 5.51
CA GLU A 69 6.30 -6.59 6.29
C GLU A 69 6.05 -7.86 5.47
N SER A 70 4.97 -7.88 4.69
CA SER A 70 4.65 -9.02 3.83
C SER A 70 4.01 -8.56 2.52
N ILE A 71 4.15 -9.41 1.50
CA ILE A 71 3.50 -9.26 0.20
C ILE A 71 2.83 -10.60 -0.10
N GLU A 72 1.52 -10.61 -0.09
CA GLU A 72 0.69 -11.81 -0.20
C GLU A 72 -0.08 -11.76 -1.52
N LYS A 73 0.06 -12.79 -2.36
CA LYS A 73 -0.71 -12.90 -3.59
C LYS A 73 -1.98 -13.70 -3.32
N GLU A 74 -3.12 -13.03 -3.35
CA GLU A 74 -4.43 -13.66 -3.29
C GLU A 74 -4.75 -14.24 -4.68
N SER A 75 -4.89 -15.57 -4.70
CA SER A 75 -5.16 -16.39 -5.89
C SER A 75 -6.65 -16.56 -6.12
#